data_AF-A0A4Q3Z9C3-F1
#
_entry.id   AF-A0A4Q3Z9C3-F1
#
_cell.length_a   1.000
_cell.length_b   1.000
_cell.length_c   1.000
_cell.angle_alpha   90.00
_cell.angle_beta   90.00
_cell.angle_gamma   90.00
#
_symmetry.space_group_name_H-M   'P 1'
#
loop_
_entity.id
_entity.type
_entity.pdbx_description
1 polymer ?
#
loop_
_entity_poly.entity_id
_entity_poly.type
_entity_poly.pdbx_seq_one_letter_code
_entity_poly.pdbx_strand_id
1 'polypeptide(L)'
;MTYFLENAWLPDPAPAGTWQITLTNLSDEPLSDFKLSLTSITRIMPEHQITGATFHKRAANFHEFAPEDAAPLASGDSWSFSVEGLNRSPFHRNDAAKTAWITTSDGTHHDVVVGDLTHAGMTPVLPQPRLPEGRLTLPFALLPWPNEIDAEPGEAPVLLHAAGASTADLRLMISVDALHGRLFPQARRLFQLSTVPGSRALRFATDESLPAEGYRLDFGDAVTLTAAGEAGRRYGLIALAQMLHGAFSDPDYKFPATGHITDAPRYDWRGCHLDVSRHFWQIDDVARVVDILAWQKLNIFHWHLTDDEGWRAEIKALPQLTDAGATRGAELSEMLPQLGDGPEPKRQYYTQGEMRDIVAHAASLGIEVMPEIETPGHAICVLAAMPELKDPDEEPDSYYSVQGFFNNALNPAMPAVYEMLEKVFDEIVEIFPSRYIHIGGDEVAPNAWLGSPRARELMEQEDLDGTFELQSWFMHKIKAMLDARGKVMVGWNEIAHGGGVPPEDTIVMAWENPAVGIELARDGYGVVMTPGQAYYLDMVQSDDWLDNGAGWAGSVSPEQSYTFEAEGDFPEDLRDRMRGIQACIWCEHYTTKAWFNDLVFPRLGAMAEAAWTHKDHKDWQRFARQVRLHPSL
;
A
#
# COMPACT_ATOMS: atom_id res chain seq x y z
N MET A 1 10.80 -32.26 -1.08
CA MET A 1 11.12 -31.36 0.04
C MET A 1 12.32 -31.94 0.74
N THR A 2 13.46 -31.27 0.62
CA THR A 2 14.77 -31.76 1.07
C THR A 2 15.17 -31.18 2.41
N TYR A 3 14.66 -30.01 2.78
CA TYR A 3 14.95 -29.37 4.06
C TYR A 3 13.69 -28.69 4.60
N PHE A 4 13.52 -28.70 5.92
CA PHE A 4 12.41 -28.05 6.61
C PHE A 4 12.90 -27.22 7.78
N LEU A 5 12.41 -25.98 7.89
CA LEU A 5 12.69 -25.09 9.00
C LEU A 5 11.45 -24.94 9.89
N GLU A 6 11.56 -25.35 11.14
CA GLU A 6 10.55 -25.12 12.16
C GLU A 6 10.89 -23.87 12.96
N ASN A 7 9.85 -23.09 13.28
CA ASN A 7 9.93 -21.88 14.07
C ASN A 7 9.04 -22.02 15.30
N ALA A 8 9.60 -21.77 16.49
CA ALA A 8 8.84 -21.76 17.73
C ALA A 8 9.17 -20.54 18.58
N TRP A 9 8.14 -19.87 19.08
CA TRP A 9 8.22 -18.81 20.05
C TRP A 9 7.99 -19.38 21.45
N LEU A 10 8.99 -19.18 22.32
CA LEU A 10 8.93 -19.46 23.74
C LEU A 10 8.80 -18.11 24.46
N PRO A 11 7.66 -17.79 25.10
CA PRO A 11 7.43 -16.45 25.65
C PRO A 11 8.25 -16.15 26.91
N ASP A 12 8.82 -17.17 27.55
CA ASP A 12 9.59 -17.02 28.79
C ASP A 12 11.11 -16.97 28.53
N PRO A 13 11.85 -16.03 29.15
CA PRO A 13 11.37 -15.05 30.13
C PRO A 13 10.68 -13.87 29.47
N ALA A 14 9.44 -13.56 29.88
CA ALA A 14 8.73 -12.38 29.39
C ALA A 14 9.39 -11.08 29.89
N PRO A 15 9.45 -10.00 29.08
CA PRO A 15 8.92 -9.89 27.71
C PRO A 15 9.92 -10.31 26.61
N ALA A 16 11.15 -10.69 26.97
CA ALA A 16 12.22 -10.95 26.01
C ALA A 16 11.95 -12.19 25.15
N GLY A 17 11.44 -13.27 25.77
CA GLY A 17 11.18 -14.56 25.13
C GLY A 17 12.40 -15.15 24.41
N THR A 18 12.16 -16.24 23.68
CA THR A 18 13.19 -16.95 22.93
C THR A 18 12.61 -17.47 21.62
N TRP A 19 13.26 -17.15 20.51
CA TRP A 19 12.96 -17.74 19.21
C TRP A 19 13.80 -19.01 19.03
N GLN A 20 13.13 -20.15 18.99
CA GLN A 20 13.73 -21.45 18.72
C GLN A 20 13.56 -21.79 17.24
N ILE A 21 14.66 -22.20 16.62
CA ILE A 21 14.76 -22.56 15.21
C ILE A 21 15.28 -23.99 15.11
N THR A 22 14.64 -24.83 14.29
CA THR A 22 15.07 -26.21 14.04
C THR A 22 15.09 -26.47 12.54
N LEU A 23 16.28 -26.75 11.99
CA LEU A 23 16.46 -27.18 10.61
C LEU A 23 16.56 -28.70 10.56
N THR A 24 15.68 -29.36 9.81
CA THR A 24 15.71 -30.80 9.60
C THR A 24 16.16 -31.14 8.18
N ASN A 25 17.17 -32.01 8.06
CA ASN A 25 17.63 -32.54 6.77
C ASN A 25 16.74 -33.72 6.37
N LEU A 26 15.92 -33.54 5.34
CA LEU A 26 15.04 -34.55 4.77
C LEU A 26 15.56 -35.06 3.41
N SER A 27 16.78 -34.68 3.03
CA SER A 27 17.45 -35.19 1.82
C SER A 27 18.08 -36.56 2.08
N ASP A 28 18.49 -37.24 1.02
CA ASP A 28 19.15 -38.55 1.12
C ASP A 28 20.65 -38.45 1.50
N GLU A 29 21.22 -37.24 1.51
CA GLU A 29 22.65 -36.99 1.70
C GLU A 29 22.91 -36.18 2.99
N PRO A 30 24.05 -36.39 3.67
CA PRO A 30 24.42 -35.58 4.81
C PRO A 30 24.79 -34.15 4.37
N LEU A 31 24.33 -33.15 5.12
CA LEU A 31 24.61 -31.75 4.87
C LEU A 31 25.81 -31.31 5.74
N SER A 32 26.89 -30.87 5.10
CA SER A 32 28.13 -30.43 5.78
C SER A 32 28.50 -29.01 5.34
N ASP A 33 29.27 -28.30 6.17
CA ASP A 33 29.85 -27.00 5.85
C ASP A 33 28.86 -26.03 5.20
N PHE A 34 27.76 -25.77 5.92
CA PHE A 34 26.63 -25.02 5.40
C PHE A 34 26.28 -23.82 6.27
N LYS A 35 25.61 -22.85 5.64
CA LYS A 35 24.98 -21.71 6.30
C LYS A 35 23.48 -21.74 6.06
N LEU A 36 22.70 -21.38 7.07
CA LEU A 36 21.28 -21.14 6.97
C LEU A 36 21.03 -19.64 6.88
N SER A 37 20.45 -19.21 5.77
CA SER A 37 20.01 -17.84 5.55
C SER A 37 18.49 -17.76 5.61
N LEU A 38 17.94 -16.71 6.20
CA LEU A 38 16.50 -16.49 6.30
C LEU A 38 16.14 -15.01 6.29
N THR A 39 14.88 -14.71 5.96
CA THR A 39 14.30 -13.36 6.10
C THR A 39 13.23 -13.35 7.19
N SER A 40 13.25 -12.37 8.09
CA SER A 40 12.34 -12.27 9.25
C SER A 40 12.20 -10.82 9.70
N ILE A 41 10.96 -10.38 9.99
CA ILE A 41 10.69 -9.03 10.54
C ILE A 41 11.01 -8.93 12.04
N THR A 42 11.01 -10.09 12.72
CA THR A 42 11.61 -10.24 14.04
C THR A 42 13.12 -10.31 13.85
N ARG A 43 13.80 -9.27 14.33
CA ARG A 43 15.22 -8.98 14.05
C ARG A 43 16.07 -9.18 15.29
N ILE A 44 17.25 -9.76 15.11
CA ILE A 44 18.26 -9.89 16.16
C ILE A 44 18.89 -8.53 16.43
N MET A 45 18.92 -8.07 17.67
CA MET A 45 19.50 -6.77 18.05
C MET A 45 21.00 -6.86 18.35
N PRO A 46 21.75 -5.75 18.38
CA PRO A 46 23.17 -5.79 18.74
C PRO A 46 23.44 -6.48 20.08
N GLU A 47 22.58 -6.23 21.07
CA GLU A 47 22.54 -6.98 22.33
C GLU A 47 21.68 -8.24 22.17
N HIS A 48 22.32 -9.39 21.95
CA HIS A 48 21.65 -10.67 21.77
C HIS A 48 22.42 -11.83 22.39
N GLN A 49 21.73 -12.96 22.56
CA GLN A 49 22.34 -14.24 22.93
C GLN A 49 21.85 -15.32 21.99
N ILE A 50 22.77 -16.11 21.45
CA ILE A 50 22.48 -17.24 20.57
C ILE A 50 23.14 -18.48 21.17
N THR A 51 22.39 -19.58 21.23
CA THR A 51 22.84 -20.86 21.79
C THR A 51 22.66 -21.96 20.76
N GLY A 52 23.74 -22.69 20.42
CA GLY A 52 23.72 -23.80 19.46
C GLY A 52 23.96 -23.40 18.01
N ALA A 53 24.33 -22.13 17.76
CA ALA A 53 24.63 -21.60 16.44
C ALA A 53 25.65 -20.46 16.50
N THR A 54 26.45 -20.34 15.44
CA THR A 54 27.23 -19.14 15.15
C THR A 54 26.38 -18.18 14.34
N PHE A 55 26.29 -16.93 14.79
CA PHE A 55 25.64 -15.86 14.04
C PHE A 55 26.65 -15.16 13.13
N HIS A 56 26.32 -15.09 11.84
CA HIS A 56 27.23 -14.55 10.84
C HIS A 56 26.94 -13.10 10.50
N LYS A 57 25.68 -12.79 10.15
CA LYS A 57 25.28 -11.45 9.73
C LYS A 57 23.78 -11.22 9.88
N ARG A 58 23.43 -9.95 10.05
CA ARG A 58 22.09 -9.40 9.83
C ARG A 58 22.18 -8.14 8.98
N ALA A 59 21.27 -7.99 8.04
CA ALA A 59 21.04 -6.75 7.31
C ALA A 59 19.52 -6.51 7.23
N ALA A 60 19.02 -5.59 8.04
CA ALA A 60 17.57 -5.42 8.28
C ALA A 60 16.88 -6.76 8.59
N ASN A 61 16.03 -7.26 7.69
CA ASN A 61 15.26 -8.49 7.89
C ASN A 61 16.04 -9.76 7.50
N PHE A 62 17.18 -9.65 6.83
CA PHE A 62 18.03 -10.78 6.48
C PHE A 62 18.86 -11.24 7.69
N HIS A 63 18.95 -12.57 7.91
CA HIS A 63 19.79 -13.18 8.93
C HIS A 63 20.53 -14.41 8.38
N GLU A 64 21.75 -14.66 8.86
CA GLU A 64 22.56 -15.83 8.49
C GLU A 64 23.19 -16.50 9.72
N PHE A 65 23.09 -17.83 9.78
CA PHE A 65 23.58 -18.67 10.86
C PHE A 65 24.40 -19.85 10.32
N ALA A 66 25.25 -20.42 11.16
CA ALA A 66 25.90 -21.70 10.89
C ALA A 66 25.97 -22.56 12.17
N PRO A 67 26.07 -23.89 12.05
CA PRO A 67 26.35 -24.75 13.19
C PRO A 67 27.67 -24.36 13.90
N GLU A 68 27.74 -24.54 15.23
CA GLU A 68 28.97 -24.29 16.00
C GLU A 68 30.06 -25.35 15.75
N ASP A 69 29.65 -26.56 15.38
CA ASP A 69 30.54 -27.65 15.00
C ASP A 69 30.46 -27.93 13.48
N ALA A 70 31.53 -28.52 12.94
CA ALA A 70 31.58 -28.94 11.54
C ALA A 70 30.99 -30.35 11.34
N ALA A 71 30.15 -30.82 12.28
CA ALA A 71 29.57 -32.15 12.18
C ALA A 71 28.51 -32.15 11.05
N PRO A 72 28.56 -33.12 10.12
CA PRO A 72 27.53 -33.24 9.10
C PRO A 72 26.16 -33.49 9.73
N LEU A 73 25.15 -32.73 9.30
CA LEU A 73 23.74 -32.98 9.63
C LEU A 73 23.24 -34.13 8.76
N ALA A 74 23.13 -35.33 9.35
CA ALA A 74 22.75 -36.54 8.62
C ALA A 74 21.30 -36.48 8.12
N SER A 75 20.98 -37.34 7.14
CA SER A 75 19.61 -37.53 6.66
C SER A 75 18.68 -37.96 7.81
N GLY A 76 17.60 -37.23 8.01
CA GLY A 76 16.62 -37.43 9.08
C GLY A 76 16.94 -36.72 10.40
N ASP A 77 18.15 -36.16 10.56
CA ASP A 77 18.55 -35.45 11.77
C ASP A 77 18.17 -33.95 11.71
N SER A 78 18.17 -33.31 12.88
CA SER A 78 17.84 -31.90 13.05
C SER A 78 18.94 -31.13 13.78
N TRP A 79 19.17 -29.89 13.34
CA TRP A 79 19.99 -28.90 14.03
C TRP A 79 19.07 -27.84 14.63
N SER A 80 19.11 -27.69 15.96
CA SER A 80 18.29 -26.72 16.69
C SER A 80 19.16 -25.70 17.40
N PHE A 81 18.73 -24.44 17.39
CA PHE A 81 19.35 -23.35 18.12
C PHE A 81 18.30 -22.35 18.61
N SER A 82 18.71 -21.48 19.52
CA SER A 82 17.83 -20.48 20.11
C SER A 82 18.43 -19.08 20.06
N VAL A 83 17.54 -18.08 19.96
CA VAL A 83 17.90 -16.67 19.81
C VAL A 83 17.11 -15.84 20.82
N GLU A 84 17.83 -15.01 21.59
CA GLU A 84 17.32 -14.01 22.52
C GLU A 84 17.87 -12.62 22.14
N GLY A 85 17.23 -11.54 22.62
CA GLY A 85 17.62 -10.17 22.27
C GLY A 85 17.09 -9.74 20.90
N LEU A 86 15.78 -9.91 20.71
CA LEU A 86 15.07 -9.53 19.49
C LEU A 86 14.52 -8.11 19.60
N ASN A 87 14.27 -7.46 18.48
CA ASN A 87 13.72 -6.10 18.41
C ASN A 87 12.35 -5.99 19.09
N ARG A 88 11.55 -7.06 19.04
CA ARG A 88 10.26 -7.20 19.72
C ARG A 88 9.87 -8.67 19.84
N SER A 89 8.89 -8.95 20.69
CA SER A 89 8.17 -10.23 20.64
C SER A 89 7.34 -10.33 19.35
N PRO A 90 7.24 -11.51 18.72
CA PRO A 90 6.29 -11.76 17.64
C PRO A 90 4.84 -11.57 18.11
N PHE A 91 4.03 -10.92 17.29
CA PHE A 91 2.58 -10.78 17.50
C PHE A 91 1.81 -11.95 16.87
N HIS A 92 2.31 -12.45 15.73
CA HIS A 92 1.58 -13.38 14.85
C HIS A 92 2.49 -14.43 14.21
N ARG A 93 1.91 -15.48 13.63
CA ARG A 93 2.61 -16.61 13.00
C ARG A 93 3.59 -16.24 11.88
N ASN A 94 3.43 -15.06 11.28
CA ASN A 94 4.17 -14.58 10.10
C ASN A 94 5.33 -13.64 10.45
N ASP A 95 5.59 -13.43 11.75
CA ASP A 95 6.61 -12.49 12.24
C ASP A 95 8.03 -13.07 12.27
N ALA A 96 8.18 -14.39 12.18
CA ALA A 96 9.49 -15.05 12.10
C ALA A 96 9.93 -15.27 10.65
N ALA A 97 10.67 -16.36 10.40
CA ALA A 97 11.18 -16.68 9.07
C ALA A 97 10.05 -16.73 8.03
N LYS A 98 10.11 -15.85 7.03
CA LYS A 98 9.22 -15.83 5.85
C LYS A 98 9.77 -16.71 4.74
N THR A 99 11.08 -16.67 4.55
CA THR A 99 11.85 -17.55 3.65
C THR A 99 13.13 -18.01 4.31
N ALA A 100 13.64 -19.15 3.84
CA ALA A 100 14.94 -19.65 4.22
C ALA A 100 15.58 -20.47 3.09
N TRP A 101 16.90 -20.52 3.07
CA TRP A 101 17.68 -21.41 2.22
C TRP A 101 18.98 -21.78 2.90
N ILE A 102 19.58 -22.86 2.42
CA ILE A 102 20.91 -23.28 2.82
C ILE A 102 21.91 -22.87 1.75
N THR A 103 23.08 -22.40 2.16
CA THR A 103 24.21 -22.16 1.25
C THR A 103 25.37 -23.07 1.67
N THR A 104 25.77 -23.98 0.80
CA THR A 104 26.92 -24.88 1.02
C THR A 104 28.24 -24.18 0.71
N SER A 105 29.35 -24.77 1.16
CA SER A 105 30.71 -24.21 0.97
C SER A 105 31.14 -24.01 -0.48
N ASP A 106 30.50 -24.70 -1.44
CA ASP A 106 30.70 -24.51 -2.88
C ASP A 106 29.84 -23.37 -3.48
N GLY A 107 29.04 -22.69 -2.65
CA GLY A 107 28.13 -21.62 -3.05
C GLY A 107 26.76 -22.10 -3.54
N THR A 108 26.47 -23.40 -3.52
CA THR A 108 25.16 -23.90 -3.96
C THR A 108 24.07 -23.52 -2.96
N HIS A 109 22.95 -23.00 -3.46
CA HIS A 109 21.77 -22.74 -2.65
C HIS A 109 20.77 -23.90 -2.71
N HIS A 110 20.23 -24.27 -1.56
CA HIS A 110 19.14 -25.23 -1.45
C HIS A 110 17.93 -24.60 -0.77
N ASP A 111 16.77 -24.67 -1.42
CA ASP A 111 15.52 -24.19 -0.86
C ASP A 111 15.18 -24.92 0.44
N VAL A 112 14.73 -24.16 1.44
CA VAL A 112 14.21 -24.68 2.70
C VAL A 112 12.73 -24.33 2.78
N VAL A 113 11.89 -25.33 2.99
CA VAL A 113 10.48 -25.08 3.27
C VAL A 113 10.36 -24.57 4.70
N VAL A 114 9.66 -23.46 4.89
CA VAL A 114 9.52 -22.81 6.19
C VAL A 114 8.15 -23.11 6.78
N GLY A 115 8.12 -23.60 8.02
CA GLY A 115 6.91 -23.75 8.81
C GLY A 115 6.51 -22.44 9.49
N ASP A 116 5.21 -22.30 9.79
CA ASP A 116 4.68 -21.16 10.56
C ASP A 116 5.40 -21.03 11.92
N LEU A 117 5.50 -19.81 12.43
CA LEU A 117 5.91 -19.60 13.82
C LEU A 117 4.84 -20.15 14.75
N THR A 118 5.19 -21.15 15.55
CA THR A 118 4.33 -21.72 16.59
C THR A 118 4.52 -20.99 17.91
N HIS A 119 3.48 -20.93 18.75
CA HIS A 119 3.58 -20.35 20.10
C HIS A 119 3.43 -21.46 21.14
N ALA A 120 4.49 -21.75 21.92
CA ALA A 120 4.54 -22.94 22.79
C ALA A 120 3.46 -22.99 23.89
N GLY A 121 2.89 -21.84 24.26
CA GLY A 121 1.83 -21.73 25.26
C GLY A 121 0.40 -21.50 24.70
N MET A 122 0.20 -21.48 23.38
CA MET A 122 -1.10 -21.11 22.79
C MET A 122 -1.62 -22.20 21.86
N THR A 123 -2.89 -22.57 22.05
CA THR A 123 -3.63 -23.35 21.06
C THR A 123 -4.31 -22.36 20.12
N PRO A 124 -4.03 -22.41 18.81
CA PRO A 124 -4.70 -21.55 17.84
C PRO A 124 -6.23 -21.70 17.88
N VAL A 125 -6.95 -20.59 17.75
CA VAL A 125 -8.41 -20.61 17.60
C VAL A 125 -8.74 -20.62 16.11
N LEU A 126 -9.89 -21.21 15.75
CA LEU A 126 -10.37 -21.12 14.38
C LEU A 126 -10.73 -19.66 14.08
N PRO A 127 -10.29 -19.11 12.93
CA PRO A 127 -10.63 -17.75 12.56
C PRO A 127 -12.14 -17.59 12.43
N GLN A 128 -12.68 -16.56 13.07
CA GLN A 128 -14.09 -16.21 12.95
C GLN A 128 -14.35 -15.56 11.57
N PRO A 129 -15.56 -15.70 11.01
CA PRO A 129 -15.93 -14.94 9.81
C PRO A 129 -15.75 -13.44 10.04
N ARG A 130 -14.97 -12.78 9.19
CA ARG A 130 -14.67 -11.34 9.29
C ARG A 130 -15.84 -10.43 8.96
N LEU A 131 -16.87 -10.98 8.29
CA LEU A 131 -18.11 -10.29 7.97
C LEU A 131 -19.30 -11.05 8.54
N PRO A 132 -20.28 -10.35 9.15
CA PRO A 132 -21.59 -10.95 9.46
C PRO A 132 -22.35 -11.23 8.16
N GLU A 133 -23.40 -12.05 8.20
CA GLU A 133 -24.28 -12.30 7.04
C GLU A 133 -24.78 -10.98 6.41
N GLY A 134 -25.08 -9.98 7.25
CA GLY A 134 -25.54 -8.66 6.84
C GLY A 134 -27.03 -8.64 6.48
N ARG A 135 -27.53 -7.48 6.05
CA ARG A 135 -28.92 -7.29 5.63
C ARG A 135 -29.02 -6.26 4.51
N LEU A 136 -30.04 -6.35 3.67
CA LEU A 136 -30.37 -5.29 2.71
C LEU A 136 -31.39 -4.33 3.33
N THR A 137 -31.12 -3.02 3.25
CA THR A 137 -32.12 -1.99 3.57
C THR A 137 -33.00 -1.68 2.38
N LEU A 138 -32.41 -1.68 1.18
CA LEU A 138 -33.08 -1.73 -0.12
C LEU A 138 -32.39 -2.81 -0.96
N PRO A 139 -33.09 -3.47 -1.89
CA PRO A 139 -32.56 -4.59 -2.65
C PRO A 139 -31.71 -4.11 -3.85
N PHE A 140 -30.82 -3.14 -3.65
CA PHE A 140 -29.94 -2.61 -4.71
C PHE A 140 -28.49 -2.86 -4.34
N ALA A 141 -27.65 -3.20 -5.33
CA ALA A 141 -26.22 -3.41 -5.13
C ALA A 141 -25.47 -2.12 -5.47
N LEU A 142 -25.02 -1.41 -4.43
CA LEU A 142 -24.31 -0.13 -4.51
C LEU A 142 -23.26 -0.06 -3.39
N LEU A 143 -22.00 0.15 -3.78
CA LEU A 143 -20.91 0.43 -2.87
C LEU A 143 -19.88 1.32 -3.59
N PRO A 144 -19.64 2.56 -3.15
CA PRO A 144 -20.26 3.25 -2.01
C PRO A 144 -21.78 3.39 -2.09
N TRP A 145 -22.43 3.39 -0.93
CA TRP A 145 -23.87 3.66 -0.82
C TRP A 145 -24.18 5.14 -1.13
N PRO A 146 -25.21 5.45 -1.94
CA PRO A 146 -25.52 6.82 -2.30
C PRO A 146 -26.01 7.65 -1.11
N ASN A 147 -25.76 8.95 -1.16
CA ASN A 147 -26.18 9.89 -0.13
C ASN A 147 -27.69 10.19 -0.13
N GLU A 148 -28.38 10.05 -1.26
CA GLU A 148 -29.84 10.13 -1.33
C GLU A 148 -30.39 9.06 -2.27
N ILE A 149 -31.32 8.25 -1.76
CA ILE A 149 -32.02 7.22 -2.54
C ILE A 149 -33.46 7.09 -2.09
N ASP A 150 -34.38 7.27 -3.05
CA ASP A 150 -35.81 7.01 -2.90
C ASP A 150 -36.27 6.30 -4.18
N ALA A 151 -36.18 4.97 -4.16
CA ALA A 151 -36.39 4.13 -5.33
C ALA A 151 -37.12 2.84 -5.00
N GLU A 152 -38.07 2.48 -5.85
CA GLU A 152 -38.88 1.27 -5.72
C GLU A 152 -38.28 0.15 -6.58
N PRO A 153 -38.11 -1.06 -6.04
CA PRO A 153 -37.47 -2.16 -6.75
C PRO A 153 -38.39 -2.79 -7.80
N GLY A 154 -37.79 -3.28 -8.89
CA GLY A 154 -38.48 -4.12 -9.87
C GLY A 154 -37.54 -5.08 -10.59
N GLU A 155 -38.03 -5.66 -11.68
CA GLU A 155 -37.23 -6.55 -12.51
C GLU A 155 -36.12 -5.77 -13.23
N ALA A 156 -34.91 -6.34 -13.23
CA ALA A 156 -33.81 -5.81 -14.00
C ALA A 156 -34.11 -5.91 -15.50
N PRO A 157 -33.86 -4.85 -16.29
CA PRO A 157 -33.92 -4.96 -17.73
C PRO A 157 -32.86 -5.94 -18.23
N VAL A 158 -32.98 -6.40 -19.48
CA VAL A 158 -31.92 -7.23 -20.09
C VAL A 158 -30.57 -6.49 -20.07
N LEU A 159 -30.59 -5.18 -20.24
CA LEU A 159 -29.45 -4.26 -20.17
C LEU A 159 -29.98 -2.82 -20.33
N LEU A 160 -29.10 -1.82 -20.22
CA LEU A 160 -29.41 -0.45 -20.64
C LEU A 160 -28.85 -0.15 -22.03
N HIS A 161 -29.65 0.53 -22.87
CA HIS A 161 -29.18 1.03 -24.16
C HIS A 161 -29.15 2.56 -24.20
N ALA A 162 -28.16 3.14 -24.86
CA ALA A 162 -28.10 4.59 -25.03
C ALA A 162 -29.25 5.11 -25.91
N ALA A 163 -29.90 6.19 -25.49
CA ALA A 163 -30.97 6.84 -26.24
C ALA A 163 -30.71 8.35 -26.37
N GLY A 164 -30.44 8.81 -27.60
CA GLY A 164 -30.18 10.22 -27.88
C GLY A 164 -28.88 10.77 -27.27
N ALA A 165 -27.88 9.91 -27.02
CA ALA A 165 -26.65 10.26 -26.33
C ALA A 165 -25.59 10.86 -27.28
N SER A 166 -24.72 11.74 -26.74
CA SER A 166 -23.59 12.29 -27.48
C SER A 166 -22.49 11.23 -27.68
N THR A 167 -21.56 11.45 -28.63
CA THR A 167 -20.42 10.52 -28.82
C THR A 167 -19.56 10.39 -27.56
N ALA A 168 -19.42 11.45 -26.77
CA ALA A 168 -18.70 11.40 -25.49
C ALA A 168 -19.39 10.48 -24.49
N ASP A 169 -20.72 10.58 -24.36
CA ASP A 169 -21.51 9.71 -23.48
C ASP A 169 -21.48 8.25 -23.92
N LEU A 170 -21.56 8.00 -25.23
CA LEU A 170 -21.46 6.64 -25.78
C LEU A 170 -20.09 6.02 -25.46
N ARG A 171 -19.00 6.78 -25.57
CA ARG A 171 -17.64 6.32 -25.23
C ARG A 171 -17.51 6.05 -23.73
N LEU A 172 -18.01 6.94 -22.89
CA LEU A 172 -17.95 6.79 -21.45
C LEU A 172 -18.77 5.57 -20.97
N MET A 173 -19.99 5.39 -21.50
CA MET A 173 -20.84 4.23 -21.23
C MET A 173 -20.11 2.91 -21.56
N ILE A 174 -19.46 2.83 -22.73
CA ILE A 174 -18.72 1.62 -23.11
C ILE A 174 -17.42 1.46 -22.31
N SER A 175 -16.78 2.55 -21.88
CA SER A 175 -15.61 2.47 -20.98
C SER A 175 -15.98 1.83 -19.64
N VAL A 176 -17.14 2.20 -19.05
CA VAL A 176 -17.64 1.57 -17.81
C VAL A 176 -18.03 0.09 -18.02
N ASP A 177 -18.63 -0.26 -19.17
CA ASP A 177 -18.91 -1.67 -19.49
C ASP A 177 -17.61 -2.48 -19.73
N ALA A 178 -16.58 -1.85 -20.30
CA ALA A 178 -15.28 -2.47 -20.47
C ALA A 178 -14.58 -2.70 -19.11
N LEU A 179 -14.66 -1.73 -18.19
CA LEU A 179 -14.21 -1.87 -16.80
C LEU A 179 -14.92 -3.04 -16.12
N HIS A 180 -16.25 -3.08 -16.18
CA HIS A 180 -17.05 -4.20 -15.65
C HIS A 180 -16.60 -5.55 -16.23
N GLY A 181 -16.38 -5.63 -17.54
CA GLY A 181 -15.90 -6.85 -18.20
C GLY A 181 -14.50 -7.31 -17.77
N ARG A 182 -13.59 -6.37 -17.43
CA ARG A 182 -12.28 -6.72 -16.84
C ARG A 182 -12.41 -7.23 -15.41
N LEU A 183 -13.32 -6.62 -14.64
CA LEU A 183 -13.54 -6.98 -13.23
C LEU A 183 -14.29 -8.30 -13.05
N PHE A 184 -15.21 -8.61 -13.97
CA PHE A 184 -16.11 -9.75 -13.89
C PHE A 184 -16.18 -10.47 -15.25
N PRO A 185 -15.12 -11.19 -15.66
CA PRO A 185 -15.00 -11.73 -17.01
C PRO A 185 -16.06 -12.78 -17.37
N GLN A 186 -16.70 -13.39 -16.37
CA GLN A 186 -17.80 -14.35 -16.57
C GLN A 186 -19.19 -13.68 -16.59
N ALA A 187 -19.28 -12.40 -16.23
CA ALA A 187 -20.54 -11.69 -16.20
C ALA A 187 -20.98 -11.27 -17.62
N ARG A 188 -22.30 -11.10 -17.78
CA ARG A 188 -22.88 -10.53 -19.00
C ARG A 188 -22.57 -9.04 -19.12
N ARG A 189 -22.59 -8.54 -20.36
CA ARG A 189 -22.53 -7.11 -20.68
C ARG A 189 -23.76 -6.39 -20.12
N LEU A 190 -23.56 -5.16 -19.64
CA LEU A 190 -24.57 -4.38 -18.93
C LEU A 190 -25.11 -3.24 -19.79
N PHE A 191 -24.32 -2.77 -20.75
CA PHE A 191 -24.61 -1.62 -21.59
C PHE A 191 -24.50 -1.95 -23.08
N GLN A 192 -25.27 -1.24 -23.91
CA GLN A 192 -25.12 -1.27 -25.36
C GLN A 192 -25.54 0.05 -26.02
N LEU A 193 -25.21 0.23 -27.30
CA LEU A 193 -25.46 1.50 -28.02
C LEU A 193 -26.82 1.54 -28.76
N SER A 194 -27.39 0.39 -29.10
CA SER A 194 -28.62 0.27 -29.90
C SER A 194 -29.75 -0.36 -29.10
N THR A 195 -31.01 -0.20 -29.50
CA THR A 195 -32.13 -0.89 -28.83
C THR A 195 -32.15 -2.40 -29.12
N VAL A 196 -32.52 -3.22 -28.12
CA VAL A 196 -32.84 -4.65 -28.28
C VAL A 196 -34.08 -5.02 -27.45
N PRO A 197 -34.79 -6.12 -27.77
CA PRO A 197 -35.94 -6.57 -26.98
C PRO A 197 -35.59 -6.72 -25.49
N GLY A 198 -36.41 -6.12 -24.62
CA GLY A 198 -36.24 -6.18 -23.16
C GLY A 198 -35.17 -5.24 -22.57
N SER A 199 -34.49 -4.44 -23.39
CA SER A 199 -33.62 -3.36 -22.89
C SER A 199 -34.41 -2.13 -22.44
N ARG A 200 -33.85 -1.39 -21.48
CA ARG A 200 -34.39 -0.09 -21.03
C ARG A 200 -33.51 1.05 -21.55
N ALA A 201 -34.13 2.15 -21.97
CA ALA A 201 -33.39 3.30 -22.49
C ALA A 201 -32.65 4.03 -21.36
N LEU A 202 -31.40 4.43 -21.60
CA LEU A 202 -30.61 5.35 -20.79
C LEU A 202 -30.44 6.66 -21.55
N ARG A 203 -30.94 7.75 -20.98
CA ARG A 203 -30.84 9.11 -21.49
C ARG A 203 -29.83 9.90 -20.66
N PHE A 204 -29.18 10.86 -21.30
CA PHE A 204 -28.22 11.76 -20.64
C PHE A 204 -28.80 13.18 -20.62
N ALA A 205 -28.66 13.84 -19.48
CA ALA A 205 -29.01 15.24 -19.29
C ALA A 205 -27.86 15.98 -18.61
N THR A 206 -27.84 17.31 -18.77
CA THR A 206 -26.86 18.18 -18.13
C THR A 206 -27.57 19.11 -17.17
N ASP A 207 -27.03 19.24 -15.95
CA ASP A 207 -27.44 20.24 -14.97
C ASP A 207 -26.18 20.78 -14.28
N GLU A 208 -25.82 22.03 -14.61
CA GLU A 208 -24.63 22.70 -14.09
C GLU A 208 -24.76 23.09 -12.61
N SER A 209 -25.94 22.94 -12.00
CA SER A 209 -26.13 23.16 -10.56
C SER A 209 -25.68 21.98 -9.69
N LEU A 210 -25.47 20.80 -10.29
CA LEU A 210 -24.93 19.65 -9.57
C LEU A 210 -23.43 19.84 -9.28
N PRO A 211 -22.91 19.27 -8.18
CA PRO A 211 -21.47 19.21 -7.93
C PRO A 211 -20.71 18.59 -9.12
N ALA A 212 -19.44 18.93 -9.31
CA ALA A 212 -18.65 18.48 -10.46
C ALA A 212 -18.60 16.94 -10.61
N GLU A 213 -18.49 16.23 -9.48
CA GLU A 213 -18.53 14.77 -9.38
C GLU A 213 -19.94 14.22 -9.05
N GLY A 214 -20.94 15.10 -8.92
CA GLY A 214 -22.30 14.74 -8.56
C GLY A 214 -23.14 14.26 -9.74
N TYR A 215 -24.12 13.42 -9.45
CA TYR A 215 -25.06 12.90 -10.43
C TYR A 215 -26.46 12.68 -9.85
N ARG A 216 -27.46 12.66 -10.75
CA ARG A 216 -28.83 12.21 -10.44
C ARG A 216 -29.26 11.12 -11.43
N LEU A 217 -29.84 10.05 -10.92
CA LEU A 217 -30.49 8.99 -11.68
C LEU A 217 -32.00 9.07 -11.44
N ASP A 218 -32.78 9.28 -12.49
CA ASP A 218 -34.24 9.24 -12.46
C ASP A 218 -34.72 7.95 -13.14
N PHE A 219 -35.48 7.11 -12.44
CA PHE A 219 -35.94 5.80 -12.91
C PHE A 219 -37.42 5.82 -13.33
N GLY A 220 -37.71 5.19 -14.48
CA GLY A 220 -39.04 4.94 -15.01
C GLY A 220 -38.96 4.08 -16.27
N ASP A 221 -39.84 4.34 -17.25
CA ASP A 221 -39.80 3.68 -18.58
C ASP A 221 -38.43 3.82 -19.27
N ALA A 222 -37.73 4.91 -18.99
CA ALA A 222 -36.32 5.14 -19.28
C ALA A 222 -35.60 5.55 -17.99
N VAL A 223 -34.31 5.29 -17.92
CA VAL A 223 -33.41 5.88 -16.91
C VAL A 223 -32.85 7.17 -17.47
N THR A 224 -32.85 8.25 -16.69
CA THR A 224 -32.17 9.51 -17.05
C THR A 224 -31.01 9.75 -16.10
N LEU A 225 -29.80 9.85 -16.64
CA LEU A 225 -28.59 10.23 -15.92
C LEU A 225 -28.30 11.72 -16.16
N THR A 226 -28.41 12.51 -15.10
CA THR A 226 -28.14 13.95 -15.09
C THR A 226 -26.84 14.22 -14.34
N ALA A 227 -25.94 15.02 -14.90
CA ALA A 227 -24.69 15.44 -14.25
C ALA A 227 -24.19 16.78 -14.82
N ALA A 228 -23.34 17.48 -14.08
CA ALA A 228 -22.70 18.72 -14.57
C ALA A 228 -21.61 18.44 -15.63
N GLY A 229 -20.91 17.30 -15.52
CA GLY A 229 -19.79 16.96 -16.38
C GLY A 229 -19.47 15.46 -16.42
N GLU A 230 -18.31 15.12 -17.00
CA GLU A 230 -17.89 13.74 -17.25
C GLU A 230 -17.75 12.91 -15.96
N ALA A 231 -17.18 13.47 -14.89
CA ALA A 231 -16.98 12.76 -13.62
C ALA A 231 -18.30 12.29 -13.00
N GLY A 232 -19.29 13.18 -12.87
CA GLY A 232 -20.64 12.80 -12.44
C GLY A 232 -21.29 11.75 -13.35
N ARG A 233 -21.16 11.88 -14.68
CA ARG A 233 -21.68 10.86 -15.61
C ARG A 233 -21.01 9.50 -15.39
N ARG A 234 -19.71 9.48 -15.13
CA ARG A 234 -18.94 8.25 -14.87
C ARG A 234 -19.43 7.55 -13.62
N TYR A 235 -19.57 8.26 -12.51
CA TYR A 235 -20.04 7.67 -11.25
C TYR A 235 -21.49 7.20 -11.33
N GLY A 236 -22.36 7.94 -12.03
CA GLY A 236 -23.72 7.50 -12.29
C GLY A 236 -23.77 6.22 -13.15
N LEU A 237 -22.92 6.09 -14.17
CA LEU A 237 -22.78 4.87 -14.95
C LEU A 237 -22.23 3.70 -14.11
N ILE A 238 -21.25 3.93 -13.22
CA ILE A 238 -20.73 2.92 -12.30
C ILE A 238 -21.85 2.45 -11.35
N ALA A 239 -22.65 3.35 -10.79
CA ALA A 239 -23.79 3.00 -9.93
C ALA A 239 -24.82 2.14 -10.69
N LEU A 240 -25.15 2.50 -11.94
CA LEU A 240 -26.02 1.68 -12.79
C LEU A 240 -25.42 0.28 -13.07
N ALA A 241 -24.11 0.23 -13.31
CA ALA A 241 -23.40 -1.02 -13.57
C ALA A 241 -23.37 -1.93 -12.32
N GLN A 242 -23.12 -1.38 -11.13
CA GLN A 242 -23.16 -2.11 -9.86
C GLN A 242 -24.55 -2.71 -9.60
N MET A 243 -25.62 -1.91 -9.77
CA MET A 243 -26.98 -2.40 -9.56
C MET A 243 -27.37 -3.51 -10.54
N LEU A 244 -27.03 -3.36 -11.83
CA LEU A 244 -27.28 -4.42 -12.81
C LEU A 244 -26.45 -5.67 -12.52
N HIS A 245 -25.17 -5.51 -12.17
CA HIS A 245 -24.32 -6.63 -11.80
C HIS A 245 -24.92 -7.40 -10.62
N GLY A 246 -25.28 -6.72 -9.53
CA GLY A 246 -25.91 -7.35 -8.37
C GLY A 246 -27.20 -8.08 -8.73
N ALA A 247 -28.11 -7.43 -9.47
CA ALA A 247 -29.39 -8.03 -9.87
C ALA A 247 -29.25 -9.25 -10.79
N PHE A 248 -28.10 -9.43 -11.46
CA PHE A 248 -27.79 -10.61 -12.25
C PHE A 248 -26.97 -11.67 -11.50
N SER A 249 -26.32 -11.29 -10.40
CA SER A 249 -25.44 -12.18 -9.63
C SER A 249 -26.15 -12.85 -8.47
N ASP A 250 -27.11 -12.18 -7.82
CA ASP A 250 -27.82 -12.70 -6.66
C ASP A 250 -29.32 -12.28 -6.71
N PRO A 251 -30.27 -13.24 -6.58
CA PRO A 251 -31.70 -12.98 -6.71
C PRO A 251 -32.29 -12.04 -5.66
N ASP A 252 -31.60 -11.81 -4.54
CA ASP A 252 -32.02 -10.86 -3.51
C ASP A 252 -31.90 -9.40 -3.99
N TYR A 253 -31.03 -9.16 -4.97
CA TYR A 253 -30.87 -7.85 -5.58
C TYR A 253 -31.81 -7.65 -6.77
N LYS A 254 -32.22 -6.40 -6.94
CA LYS A 254 -33.17 -5.91 -7.93
C LYS A 254 -32.59 -4.67 -8.60
N PHE A 255 -33.31 -4.17 -9.61
CA PHE A 255 -33.00 -2.89 -10.25
C PHE A 255 -34.15 -1.92 -10.00
N PRO A 256 -33.90 -0.61 -9.80
CA PRO A 256 -34.98 0.35 -9.60
C PRO A 256 -35.97 0.37 -10.78
N ALA A 257 -37.26 0.26 -10.48
CA ALA A 257 -38.34 0.44 -11.45
C ALA A 257 -38.75 1.91 -11.58
N THR A 258 -38.85 2.59 -10.44
CA THR A 258 -39.24 4.01 -10.33
C THR A 258 -38.46 4.70 -9.21
N GLY A 259 -38.50 6.03 -9.17
CA GLY A 259 -37.88 6.85 -8.13
C GLY A 259 -36.57 7.46 -8.60
N HIS A 260 -35.68 7.80 -7.69
CA HIS A 260 -34.44 8.50 -7.99
C HIS A 260 -33.29 8.22 -7.01
N ILE A 261 -32.07 8.51 -7.47
CA ILE A 261 -30.85 8.59 -6.67
C ILE A 261 -30.20 9.95 -6.96
N THR A 262 -29.82 10.70 -5.93
CA THR A 262 -28.98 11.90 -6.03
C THR A 262 -27.73 11.65 -5.21
N ASP A 263 -26.56 11.91 -5.77
CA ASP A 263 -25.32 11.47 -5.12
C ASP A 263 -24.13 12.34 -5.52
N ALA A 264 -23.20 12.50 -4.59
CA ALA A 264 -21.93 13.22 -4.73
C ALA A 264 -20.97 12.74 -3.63
N PRO A 265 -19.65 12.78 -3.86
CA PRO A 265 -18.68 12.34 -2.86
C PRO A 265 -18.65 13.26 -1.63
N ARG A 266 -18.31 12.69 -0.47
CA ARG A 266 -18.06 13.41 0.78
C ARG A 266 -16.74 14.19 0.76
N TYR A 267 -15.68 13.62 0.17
CA TYR A 267 -14.36 14.24 0.08
C TYR A 267 -13.86 14.32 -1.36
N ASP A 268 -13.06 15.34 -1.65
CA ASP A 268 -12.39 15.50 -2.94
C ASP A 268 -11.24 14.51 -3.11
N TRP A 269 -10.50 14.18 -2.04
CA TRP A 269 -9.43 13.18 -2.03
C TRP A 269 -9.94 11.82 -1.56
N ARG A 270 -9.91 10.81 -2.43
CA ARG A 270 -10.33 9.44 -2.15
C ARG A 270 -9.26 8.49 -2.68
N GLY A 271 -8.21 8.32 -1.88
CA GLY A 271 -6.95 7.72 -2.32
C GLY A 271 -6.76 6.26 -1.92
N CYS A 272 -5.92 5.56 -2.68
CA CYS A 272 -5.34 4.29 -2.27
C CYS A 272 -3.86 4.25 -2.62
N HIS A 273 -3.03 3.96 -1.63
CA HIS A 273 -1.61 3.73 -1.74
C HIS A 273 -1.31 2.24 -1.98
N LEU A 274 -0.36 1.95 -2.87
CA LEU A 274 0.21 0.62 -3.10
C LEU A 274 1.74 0.67 -3.10
N ASP A 275 2.32 -0.03 -2.13
CA ASP A 275 3.75 -0.32 -2.06
C ASP A 275 4.12 -1.39 -3.09
N VAL A 276 4.96 -0.99 -4.06
CA VAL A 276 5.57 -1.90 -5.03
C VAL A 276 7.08 -2.05 -4.83
N SER A 277 7.63 -1.38 -3.82
CA SER A 277 9.04 -1.41 -3.46
C SER A 277 9.38 -2.67 -2.66
N ARG A 278 8.68 -2.92 -1.54
CA ARG A 278 8.98 -4.05 -0.64
C ARG A 278 8.81 -5.38 -1.39
N HIS A 279 7.70 -5.51 -2.10
CA HIS A 279 7.44 -6.59 -3.05
C HIS A 279 7.02 -6.03 -4.41
N PHE A 280 7.64 -6.52 -5.48
CA PHE A 280 7.28 -6.12 -6.83
C PHE A 280 5.97 -6.77 -7.30
N TRP A 281 5.01 -5.94 -7.72
CA TRP A 281 3.76 -6.38 -8.31
C TRP A 281 3.84 -6.34 -9.84
N GLN A 282 3.32 -7.37 -10.51
CA GLN A 282 3.30 -7.37 -11.98
C GLN A 282 2.41 -6.24 -12.50
N ILE A 283 2.72 -5.72 -13.69
CA ILE A 283 2.00 -4.57 -14.25
C ILE A 283 0.49 -4.83 -14.39
N ASP A 284 0.09 -6.06 -14.72
CA ASP A 284 -1.31 -6.47 -14.79
C ASP A 284 -2.00 -6.44 -13.42
N ASP A 285 -1.27 -6.73 -12.34
CA ASP A 285 -1.78 -6.64 -10.97
C ASP A 285 -1.99 -5.17 -10.58
N VAL A 286 -1.06 -4.27 -10.97
CA VAL A 286 -1.22 -2.83 -10.76
C VAL A 286 -2.43 -2.28 -11.54
N ALA A 287 -2.58 -2.66 -12.82
CA ALA A 287 -3.74 -2.28 -13.63
C ALA A 287 -5.06 -2.80 -13.03
N ARG A 288 -5.04 -4.02 -12.48
CA ARG A 288 -6.16 -4.65 -11.77
C ARG A 288 -6.54 -3.87 -10.51
N VAL A 289 -5.57 -3.40 -9.71
CA VAL A 289 -5.82 -2.51 -8.57
C VAL A 289 -6.52 -1.24 -9.05
N VAL A 290 -6.00 -0.56 -10.08
CA VAL A 290 -6.60 0.67 -10.64
C VAL A 290 -8.06 0.46 -11.08
N ASP A 291 -8.37 -0.68 -11.72
CA ASP A 291 -9.74 -1.03 -12.09
C ASP A 291 -10.65 -1.17 -10.85
N ILE A 292 -10.16 -1.78 -9.76
CA ILE A 292 -10.90 -1.94 -8.51
C ILE A 292 -11.16 -0.57 -7.86
N LEU A 293 -10.15 0.31 -7.83
CA LEU A 293 -10.29 1.68 -7.30
C LEU A 293 -11.39 2.44 -8.04
N ALA A 294 -11.38 2.39 -9.38
CA ALA A 294 -12.38 3.04 -10.22
C ALA A 294 -13.79 2.48 -9.97
N TRP A 295 -13.93 1.16 -9.84
CA TRP A 295 -15.22 0.53 -9.51
C TRP A 295 -15.77 0.97 -8.16
N GLN A 296 -14.89 1.29 -7.21
CA GLN A 296 -15.23 1.76 -5.87
C GLN A 296 -15.33 3.30 -5.77
N LYS A 297 -15.27 4.02 -6.90
CA LYS A 297 -15.34 5.50 -6.97
C LYS A 297 -14.23 6.23 -6.19
N LEU A 298 -13.10 5.57 -5.96
CA LEU A 298 -11.85 6.22 -5.56
C LEU A 298 -11.29 7.00 -6.76
N ASN A 299 -10.45 8.01 -6.52
CA ASN A 299 -9.97 8.89 -7.59
C ASN A 299 -8.45 9.13 -7.61
N ILE A 300 -7.73 8.69 -6.58
CA ILE A 300 -6.26 8.85 -6.54
C ILE A 300 -5.61 7.49 -6.31
N PHE A 301 -4.69 7.12 -7.19
CA PHE A 301 -3.77 6.01 -7.01
C PHE A 301 -2.41 6.57 -6.60
N HIS A 302 -2.05 6.38 -5.34
CA HIS A 302 -0.75 6.73 -4.79
C HIS A 302 0.20 5.55 -5.02
N TRP A 303 1.19 5.73 -5.88
CA TRP A 303 2.07 4.65 -6.32
C TRP A 303 3.46 4.77 -5.68
N HIS A 304 3.71 3.95 -4.66
CA HIS A 304 4.95 3.96 -3.89
C HIS A 304 6.05 3.14 -4.56
N LEU A 305 6.89 3.84 -5.33
CA LEU A 305 7.82 3.24 -6.30
C LEU A 305 9.22 2.96 -5.75
N THR A 306 9.55 3.45 -4.54
CA THR A 306 10.92 3.48 -4.04
C THR A 306 10.94 3.31 -2.53
N ASP A 307 11.78 2.41 -2.02
CA ASP A 307 12.07 2.27 -0.58
C ASP A 307 13.42 1.57 -0.38
N ASP A 308 13.82 1.29 0.86
CA ASP A 308 15.07 0.61 1.19
C ASP A 308 15.27 -0.67 0.37
N GLU A 309 14.23 -1.49 0.25
CA GLU A 309 14.32 -2.79 -0.39
C GLU A 309 14.24 -2.73 -1.92
N GLY A 310 13.89 -1.60 -2.55
CA GLY A 310 13.73 -1.60 -3.99
C GLY A 310 13.48 -0.26 -4.66
N TRP A 311 14.17 -0.05 -5.78
CA TRP A 311 13.86 1.02 -6.72
C TRP A 311 13.07 0.48 -7.91
N ARG A 312 11.86 0.99 -8.17
CA ARG A 312 10.93 0.41 -9.18
C ARG A 312 10.66 1.27 -10.39
N ALA A 313 11.13 2.51 -10.46
CA ALA A 313 10.84 3.41 -11.58
C ALA A 313 12.03 3.53 -12.56
N GLU A 314 11.89 3.23 -13.84
CA GLU A 314 12.97 3.50 -14.80
C GLU A 314 13.28 5.01 -14.96
N ILE A 315 14.51 5.40 -14.63
CA ILE A 315 15.08 6.73 -14.89
C ILE A 315 16.22 6.57 -15.88
N LYS A 316 16.04 7.01 -17.13
CA LYS A 316 16.99 6.76 -18.23
C LYS A 316 18.31 7.48 -18.02
N ALA A 317 18.29 8.65 -17.39
CA ALA A 317 19.49 9.39 -17.02
C ALA A 317 20.31 8.71 -15.91
N LEU A 318 19.71 7.77 -15.17
CA LEU A 318 20.28 7.10 -14.00
C LEU A 318 19.99 5.58 -14.05
N PRO A 319 20.48 4.85 -15.07
CA PRO A 319 20.21 3.43 -15.23
C PRO A 319 20.64 2.59 -14.02
N GLN A 320 21.65 3.05 -13.26
CA GLN A 320 22.17 2.42 -12.06
C GLN A 320 21.07 2.14 -11.02
N LEU A 321 20.07 3.02 -10.90
CA LEU A 321 18.96 2.86 -9.96
C LEU A 321 18.18 1.57 -10.23
N THR A 322 18.02 1.19 -11.50
CA THR A 322 17.38 -0.09 -11.85
C THR A 322 18.38 -1.22 -12.05
N ASP A 323 19.61 -0.96 -12.46
CA ASP A 323 20.63 -2.01 -12.63
C ASP A 323 21.02 -2.64 -11.29
N ALA A 324 21.12 -1.83 -10.24
CA ALA A 324 21.46 -2.27 -8.88
C ALA A 324 20.27 -2.19 -7.92
N GLY A 325 19.66 -1.01 -7.76
CA GLY A 325 18.62 -0.75 -6.75
C GLY A 325 17.32 -1.53 -6.95
N ALA A 326 17.08 -2.09 -8.13
CA ALA A 326 15.92 -2.95 -8.40
C ALA A 326 16.17 -4.44 -8.19
N THR A 327 17.37 -4.84 -7.77
CA THR A 327 17.81 -6.25 -7.69
C THR A 327 18.25 -6.60 -6.29
N ARG A 328 17.62 -7.62 -5.68
CA ARG A 328 18.05 -8.23 -4.42
C ARG A 328 18.53 -9.66 -4.66
N GLY A 329 19.55 -10.11 -3.94
CA GLY A 329 20.10 -11.47 -4.07
C GLY A 329 21.17 -11.80 -3.02
N ALA A 330 21.37 -13.08 -2.71
CA ALA A 330 22.24 -13.53 -1.61
C ALA A 330 23.71 -13.08 -1.76
N GLU A 331 24.17 -12.92 -3.00
CA GLU A 331 25.52 -12.51 -3.36
C GLU A 331 25.68 -10.97 -3.50
N LEU A 332 24.60 -10.20 -3.31
CA LEU A 332 24.61 -8.74 -3.42
C LEU A 332 24.69 -8.12 -2.01
N SER A 333 25.90 -7.75 -1.57
CA SER A 333 26.13 -7.28 -0.19
C SER A 333 25.27 -6.09 0.22
N GLU A 334 25.04 -5.14 -0.69
CA GLU A 334 24.27 -3.93 -0.44
C GLU A 334 22.75 -4.13 -0.62
N MET A 335 22.34 -5.20 -1.31
CA MET A 335 20.94 -5.51 -1.63
C MET A 335 20.63 -6.98 -1.33
N LEU A 336 20.79 -7.36 -0.07
CA LEU A 336 20.49 -8.72 0.39
C LEU A 336 18.98 -9.02 0.30
N PRO A 337 18.57 -10.30 0.20
CA PRO A 337 17.17 -10.69 0.15
C PRO A 337 16.39 -10.20 1.38
N GLN A 338 15.17 -9.69 1.19
CA GLN A 338 14.33 -9.16 2.26
C GLN A 338 12.92 -9.77 2.19
N LEU A 339 12.20 -9.75 3.30
CA LEU A 339 10.72 -9.85 3.37
C LEU A 339 10.04 -11.06 2.67
N GLY A 340 10.75 -12.15 2.40
CA GLY A 340 10.21 -13.31 1.67
C GLY A 340 10.86 -13.57 0.32
N ASP A 341 11.95 -12.88 0.00
CA ASP A 341 12.79 -13.19 -1.14
C ASP A 341 13.56 -14.51 -0.97
N GLY A 342 13.96 -15.07 -2.11
CA GLY A 342 14.90 -16.18 -2.19
C GLY A 342 16.34 -15.71 -2.46
N PRO A 343 17.29 -16.66 -2.57
CA PRO A 343 18.70 -16.36 -2.79
C PRO A 343 18.99 -15.77 -4.18
N GLU A 344 18.23 -16.20 -5.18
CA GLU A 344 18.49 -15.88 -6.58
C GLU A 344 18.21 -14.41 -6.91
N PRO A 345 19.15 -13.69 -7.57
CA PRO A 345 18.98 -12.29 -7.89
C PRO A 345 17.85 -12.08 -8.91
N LYS A 346 16.92 -11.16 -8.60
CA LYS A 346 15.82 -10.78 -9.50
C LYS A 346 15.76 -9.27 -9.66
N ARG A 347 15.99 -8.82 -10.90
CA ARG A 347 15.86 -7.40 -11.27
C ARG A 347 14.41 -7.10 -11.64
N GLN A 348 13.74 -6.25 -10.86
CA GLN A 348 12.30 -6.00 -11.01
C GLN A 348 11.98 -4.50 -10.89
N TYR A 349 11.50 -3.89 -11.99
CA TYR A 349 11.13 -2.49 -12.07
C TYR A 349 10.14 -2.29 -13.23
N TYR A 350 9.49 -1.14 -13.27
CA TYR A 350 8.63 -0.70 -14.36
C TYR A 350 9.42 0.18 -15.32
N THR A 351 9.35 -0.13 -16.60
CA THR A 351 9.83 0.75 -17.66
C THR A 351 8.98 2.01 -17.72
N GLN A 352 9.52 3.08 -18.31
CA GLN A 352 8.71 4.29 -18.53
C GLN A 352 7.51 4.05 -19.42
N GLY A 353 7.58 3.08 -20.34
CA GLY A 353 6.44 2.68 -21.18
C GLY A 353 5.31 2.12 -20.32
N GLU A 354 5.63 1.15 -19.45
CA GLU A 354 4.65 0.55 -18.54
C GLU A 354 4.05 1.57 -17.57
N MET A 355 4.86 2.47 -17.01
CA MET A 355 4.34 3.54 -16.15
C MET A 355 3.39 4.48 -16.92
N ARG A 356 3.73 4.87 -18.17
CA ARG A 356 2.83 5.67 -19.03
C ARG A 356 1.54 4.93 -19.37
N ASP A 357 1.61 3.62 -19.58
CA ASP A 357 0.44 2.79 -19.86
C ASP A 357 -0.50 2.74 -18.66
N ILE A 358 0.02 2.59 -17.43
CA ILE A 358 -0.78 2.67 -16.19
C ILE A 358 -1.39 4.05 -16.01
N VAL A 359 -0.61 5.13 -16.20
CA VAL A 359 -1.11 6.51 -16.12
C VAL A 359 -2.25 6.74 -17.11
N ALA A 360 -2.09 6.30 -18.36
CA ALA A 360 -3.13 6.44 -19.39
C ALA A 360 -4.38 5.59 -19.07
N HIS A 361 -4.18 4.36 -18.58
CA HIS A 361 -5.26 3.47 -18.16
C HIS A 361 -6.07 4.07 -17.01
N ALA A 362 -5.39 4.51 -15.95
CA ALA A 362 -5.96 5.18 -14.79
C ALA A 362 -6.74 6.45 -15.19
N ALA A 363 -6.14 7.32 -16.00
CA ALA A 363 -6.80 8.53 -16.49
C ALA A 363 -8.09 8.22 -17.29
N SER A 364 -8.09 7.14 -18.09
CA SER A 364 -9.29 6.71 -18.83
C SER A 364 -10.46 6.29 -17.92
N LEU A 365 -10.15 5.96 -16.66
CA LEU A 365 -11.07 5.56 -15.61
C LEU A 365 -11.38 6.69 -14.62
N GLY A 366 -10.80 7.89 -14.80
CA GLY A 366 -10.96 9.01 -13.88
C GLY A 366 -10.10 8.90 -12.61
N ILE A 367 -9.03 8.09 -12.65
CA ILE A 367 -8.05 7.96 -11.58
C ILE A 367 -6.82 8.81 -11.90
N GLU A 368 -6.43 9.68 -10.97
CA GLU A 368 -5.15 10.40 -11.00
C GLU A 368 -4.07 9.51 -10.36
N VAL A 369 -2.90 9.39 -11.02
CA VAL A 369 -1.77 8.62 -10.49
C VAL A 369 -0.72 9.57 -9.94
N MET A 370 -0.55 9.54 -8.61
CA MET A 370 0.47 10.29 -7.89
C MET A 370 1.67 9.37 -7.63
N PRO A 371 2.84 9.63 -8.21
CA PRO A 371 4.05 8.87 -7.90
C PRO A 371 4.61 9.31 -6.54
N GLU A 372 5.25 8.36 -5.85
CA GLU A 372 6.11 8.64 -4.70
C GLU A 372 7.57 8.34 -5.04
N ILE A 373 8.44 9.30 -4.74
CA ILE A 373 9.89 9.15 -4.74
C ILE A 373 10.36 9.49 -3.33
N GLU A 374 10.54 8.44 -2.54
CA GLU A 374 10.85 8.47 -1.11
C GLU A 374 12.21 9.14 -0.84
N THR A 375 12.23 10.15 0.03
CA THR A 375 13.44 10.90 0.38
C THR A 375 13.26 11.69 1.70
N PRO A 376 14.29 11.85 2.56
CA PRO A 376 15.66 11.36 2.41
C PRO A 376 15.91 9.99 3.02
N GLY A 377 15.02 9.50 3.89
CA GLY A 377 15.08 8.15 4.45
C GLY A 377 14.81 7.08 3.39
N HIS A 378 14.74 5.81 3.82
CA HIS A 378 14.28 4.70 2.98
C HIS A 378 15.03 4.58 1.63
N ALA A 379 16.33 4.83 1.65
CA ALA A 379 17.15 5.05 0.46
C ALA A 379 18.22 3.97 0.22
N ILE A 380 18.19 2.82 0.90
CA ILE A 380 19.22 1.76 0.70
C ILE A 380 19.32 1.34 -0.76
N CYS A 381 18.21 1.18 -1.48
CA CYS A 381 18.24 0.83 -2.90
C CYS A 381 18.97 1.87 -3.76
N VAL A 382 18.87 3.15 -3.39
CA VAL A 382 19.54 4.27 -4.07
C VAL A 382 21.02 4.31 -3.67
N LEU A 383 21.34 4.16 -2.40
CA LEU A 383 22.71 4.18 -1.88
C LEU A 383 23.54 2.98 -2.36
N ALA A 384 22.89 1.82 -2.56
CA ALA A 384 23.50 0.65 -3.18
C ALA A 384 23.84 0.90 -4.66
N ALA A 385 22.98 1.63 -5.37
CA ALA A 385 23.20 1.98 -6.78
C ALA A 385 24.21 3.13 -6.97
N MET A 386 24.25 4.07 -6.02
CA MET A 386 25.03 5.31 -6.10
C MET A 386 25.70 5.62 -4.75
N PRO A 387 26.78 4.91 -4.38
CA PRO A 387 27.46 5.08 -3.10
C PRO A 387 28.10 6.46 -2.89
N GLU A 388 28.21 7.29 -3.93
CA GLU A 388 28.68 8.67 -3.85
C GLU A 388 27.68 9.63 -3.19
N LEU A 389 26.45 9.17 -2.90
CA LEU A 389 25.40 9.96 -2.26
C LEU A 389 25.46 9.96 -0.73
N LYS A 390 26.30 9.10 -0.14
CA LYS A 390 26.66 9.12 1.29
C LYS A 390 27.95 9.91 1.52
N ASP A 391 28.16 10.33 2.76
CA ASP A 391 29.46 10.84 3.19
C ASP A 391 30.41 9.65 3.37
N PRO A 392 31.52 9.56 2.60
CA PRO A 392 32.48 8.47 2.75
C PRO A 392 33.22 8.49 4.09
N ASP A 393 33.21 9.62 4.81
CA ASP A 393 33.84 9.80 6.11
C ASP A 393 32.86 9.56 7.28
N GLU A 394 31.59 9.21 7.00
CA GLU A 394 30.66 8.75 8.01
C GLU A 394 30.90 7.25 8.29
N GLU A 395 31.05 6.90 9.57
CA GLU A 395 31.19 5.50 9.96
C GLU A 395 29.97 4.68 9.50
N PRO A 396 30.18 3.47 8.96
CA PRO A 396 29.10 2.51 8.80
C PRO A 396 28.40 2.28 10.14
N ASP A 397 27.08 2.10 10.12
CA ASP A 397 26.26 1.85 11.31
C ASP A 397 26.24 3.00 12.33
N SER A 398 26.46 4.25 11.88
CA SER A 398 26.35 5.45 12.73
C SER A 398 24.92 5.64 13.28
N TYR A 399 23.93 5.11 12.57
CA TYR A 399 22.53 5.01 12.99
C TYR A 399 21.84 3.83 12.32
N TYR A 400 20.66 3.45 12.84
CA TYR A 400 19.77 2.44 12.26
C TYR A 400 18.37 3.01 12.08
N SER A 401 17.72 2.67 10.97
CA SER A 401 16.31 2.96 10.72
C SER A 401 15.38 2.09 11.55
N VAL A 402 14.08 2.41 11.54
CA VAL A 402 13.03 1.59 12.16
C VAL A 402 13.06 0.15 11.61
N GLN A 403 13.35 -0.02 10.32
CA GLN A 403 13.49 -1.28 9.58
C GLN A 403 14.83 -1.97 9.86
N GLY A 404 15.78 -1.29 10.49
CA GLY A 404 17.05 -1.84 10.95
C GLY A 404 18.13 -1.89 9.87
N PHE A 405 17.94 -1.11 8.81
CA PHE A 405 19.01 -0.77 7.89
C PHE A 405 19.95 0.22 8.57
N PHE A 406 21.24 0.08 8.31
CA PHE A 406 22.24 1.06 8.76
C PHE A 406 22.34 2.18 7.73
N ASN A 407 22.53 3.41 8.20
CA ASN A 407 22.80 4.58 7.37
C ASN A 407 21.88 4.70 6.13
N ASN A 408 20.57 4.49 6.30
CA ASN A 408 19.62 4.32 5.20
C ASN A 408 19.12 5.61 4.53
N ALA A 409 19.67 6.78 4.88
CA ALA A 409 19.21 8.07 4.38
C ALA A 409 20.24 8.75 3.45
N LEU A 410 19.75 9.39 2.39
CA LEU A 410 20.52 10.30 1.55
C LEU A 410 21.12 11.42 2.41
N ASN A 411 22.39 11.78 2.22
CA ASN A 411 23.03 12.80 3.05
C ASN A 411 22.78 14.22 2.50
N PRO A 412 22.10 15.11 3.26
CA PRO A 412 21.76 16.47 2.79
C PRO A 412 22.94 17.36 2.43
N ALA A 413 24.14 17.06 2.95
CA ALA A 413 25.36 17.82 2.67
C ALA A 413 26.05 17.41 1.37
N MET A 414 25.51 16.43 0.64
CA MET A 414 26.11 15.91 -0.59
C MET A 414 25.48 16.57 -1.83
N PRO A 415 26.24 17.36 -2.62
CA PRO A 415 25.69 18.02 -3.82
C PRO A 415 25.10 17.05 -4.85
N ALA A 416 25.71 15.85 -4.97
CA ALA A 416 25.28 14.81 -5.89
C ALA A 416 23.85 14.31 -5.62
N VAL A 417 23.34 14.42 -4.38
CA VAL A 417 21.95 14.07 -4.04
C VAL A 417 20.97 14.95 -4.80
N TYR A 418 21.23 16.25 -4.86
CA TYR A 418 20.36 17.20 -5.56
C TYR A 418 20.43 17.02 -7.07
N GLU A 419 21.62 16.78 -7.63
CA GLU A 419 21.78 16.48 -9.06
C GLU A 419 21.06 15.18 -9.47
N MET A 420 21.05 14.19 -8.59
CA MET A 420 20.32 12.93 -8.78
C MET A 420 18.81 13.19 -8.76
N LEU A 421 18.30 13.87 -7.72
CA LEU A 421 16.88 14.15 -7.56
C LEU A 421 16.32 15.05 -8.67
N GLU A 422 17.09 16.03 -9.16
CA GLU A 422 16.69 16.85 -10.31
C GLU A 422 16.45 15.98 -11.55
N LYS A 423 17.34 15.04 -11.86
CA LYS A 423 17.18 14.12 -13.00
C LYS A 423 15.99 13.18 -12.81
N VAL A 424 15.80 12.67 -11.60
CA VAL A 424 14.65 11.83 -11.27
C VAL A 424 13.37 12.62 -11.50
N PHE A 425 13.23 13.80 -10.91
CA PHE A 425 12.04 14.61 -11.05
C PHE A 425 11.80 15.06 -12.49
N ASP A 426 12.84 15.41 -13.26
CA ASP A 426 12.69 15.75 -14.69
C ASP A 426 12.01 14.63 -15.49
N GLU A 427 12.39 13.36 -15.27
CA GLU A 427 11.77 12.24 -16.00
C GLU A 427 10.41 11.84 -15.41
N ILE A 428 10.24 11.90 -14.08
CA ILE A 428 8.97 11.58 -13.41
C ILE A 428 7.87 12.57 -13.82
N VAL A 429 8.14 13.88 -13.88
CA VAL A 429 7.10 14.85 -14.28
C VAL A 429 6.65 14.71 -15.73
N GLU A 430 7.49 14.13 -16.60
CA GLU A 430 7.12 13.81 -17.98
C GLU A 430 6.18 12.60 -18.07
N ILE A 431 6.26 11.66 -17.13
CA ILE A 431 5.45 10.44 -17.10
C ILE A 431 4.12 10.69 -16.39
N PHE A 432 4.18 11.40 -15.26
CA PHE A 432 3.05 11.59 -14.36
C PHE A 432 2.47 13.01 -14.52
N PRO A 433 1.29 13.15 -15.18
CA PRO A 433 0.65 14.45 -15.36
C PRO A 433 0.03 14.99 -14.06
N SER A 434 -0.10 14.16 -13.02
CA SER A 434 -0.60 14.57 -11.70
C SER A 434 0.10 15.85 -11.23
N ARG A 435 -0.66 16.74 -10.60
CA ARG A 435 -0.07 17.93 -9.97
C ARG A 435 0.73 17.56 -8.73
N TYR A 436 0.46 16.39 -8.15
CA TYR A 436 1.06 15.94 -6.90
C TYR A 436 2.26 15.04 -7.16
N ILE A 437 3.32 15.21 -6.37
CA ILE A 437 4.41 14.25 -6.22
C ILE A 437 4.59 14.02 -4.73
N HIS A 438 4.50 12.76 -4.32
CA HIS A 438 4.83 12.38 -2.96
C HIS A 438 6.35 12.24 -2.83
N ILE A 439 6.91 12.83 -1.78
CA ILE A 439 8.37 12.77 -1.52
C ILE A 439 8.70 11.93 -0.30
N GLY A 440 7.69 11.31 0.30
CA GLY A 440 7.88 10.50 1.50
C GLY A 440 8.16 11.36 2.72
N GLY A 441 9.34 11.16 3.30
CA GLY A 441 9.90 12.00 4.36
C GLY A 441 9.63 11.47 5.77
N ASP A 442 9.18 10.23 5.88
CA ASP A 442 8.92 9.52 7.13
C ASP A 442 10.20 8.90 7.73
N GLU A 443 10.09 8.57 9.02
CA GLU A 443 10.98 7.67 9.77
C GLU A 443 12.51 7.92 9.67
N VAL A 444 12.94 9.15 9.37
CA VAL A 444 14.36 9.53 9.48
C VAL A 444 14.82 9.35 10.94
N ALA A 445 15.81 8.48 11.14
CA ALA A 445 16.31 8.16 12.48
C ALA A 445 16.76 9.43 13.22
N PRO A 446 16.44 9.60 14.52
CA PRO A 446 16.76 10.85 15.25
C PRO A 446 18.24 11.23 15.33
N ASN A 447 19.13 10.28 15.06
CA ASN A 447 20.58 10.47 15.00
C ASN A 447 21.16 10.39 13.57
N ALA A 448 20.31 10.40 12.53
CA ALA A 448 20.77 10.39 11.15
C ALA A 448 21.67 11.58 10.85
N TRP A 449 22.76 11.31 10.12
CA TRP A 449 23.80 12.26 9.71
C TRP A 449 24.61 12.90 10.84
N LEU A 450 24.28 12.67 12.12
CA LEU A 450 25.07 13.19 13.23
C LEU A 450 26.48 12.59 13.25
N GLY A 451 26.72 11.46 12.59
CA GLY A 451 28.05 10.87 12.40
C GLY A 451 28.84 11.46 11.23
N SER A 452 28.18 12.13 10.27
CA SER A 452 28.80 12.66 9.04
C SER A 452 29.54 13.97 9.31
N PRO A 453 30.86 14.04 9.02
CA PRO A 453 31.60 15.30 9.08
C PRO A 453 31.01 16.39 8.18
N ARG A 454 30.56 16.04 6.97
CA ARG A 454 29.96 17.00 6.02
C ARG A 454 28.62 17.54 6.49
N ALA A 455 27.77 16.69 7.05
CA ALA A 455 26.49 17.11 7.60
C ALA A 455 26.69 18.03 8.80
N ARG A 456 27.67 17.77 9.67
CA ARG A 456 28.03 18.67 10.77
C ARG A 456 28.51 20.03 10.28
N GLU A 457 29.38 20.06 9.28
CA GLU A 457 29.82 21.32 8.68
C GLU A 457 28.64 22.11 8.09
N LEU A 458 27.71 21.44 7.40
CA LEU A 458 26.51 22.08 6.88
C LEU A 458 25.61 22.63 8.00
N MET A 459 25.38 21.85 9.07
CA MET A 459 24.60 22.30 10.23
C MET A 459 25.22 23.54 10.88
N GLU A 460 26.55 23.59 11.02
CA GLU A 460 27.25 24.78 11.53
C GLU A 460 27.13 25.99 10.59
N GLN A 461 27.17 25.78 9.28
CA GLN A 461 27.06 26.86 8.28
C GLN A 461 25.66 27.47 8.21
N GLU A 462 24.63 26.64 8.35
CA GLU A 462 23.22 27.03 8.22
C GLU A 462 22.53 27.27 9.58
N ASP A 463 23.27 27.14 10.71
CA ASP A 463 22.77 27.31 12.08
C ASP A 463 21.61 26.37 12.42
N LEU A 464 21.76 25.08 12.06
CA LEU A 464 20.73 24.03 12.23
C LEU A 464 21.05 23.15 13.45
N ASP A 465 20.04 22.85 14.26
CA ASP A 465 20.16 21.97 15.42
C ASP A 465 19.63 20.55 15.14
N GLY A 466 20.56 19.63 14.92
CA GLY A 466 20.28 18.21 14.83
C GLY A 466 19.57 17.76 13.54
N THR A 467 19.14 16.49 13.55
CA THR A 467 18.68 15.78 12.37
C THR A 467 17.42 16.38 11.75
N PHE A 468 16.41 16.74 12.56
CA PHE A 468 15.12 17.17 12.02
C PHE A 468 15.15 18.57 11.40
N GLU A 469 15.94 19.50 11.94
CA GLU A 469 16.15 20.81 11.28
C GLU A 469 16.94 20.64 9.98
N LEU A 470 17.92 19.73 9.94
CA LEU A 470 18.64 19.38 8.71
C LEU A 470 17.72 18.71 7.67
N GLN A 471 16.82 17.82 8.09
CA GLN A 471 15.79 17.23 7.24
C GLN A 471 14.85 18.29 6.67
N SER A 472 14.35 19.21 7.51
CA SER A 472 13.51 20.33 7.09
C SER A 472 14.22 21.19 6.04
N TRP A 473 15.48 21.56 6.28
CA TRP A 473 16.30 22.30 5.31
C TRP A 473 16.46 21.57 3.97
N PHE A 474 16.67 20.26 4.01
CA PHE A 474 16.70 19.41 2.82
C PHE A 474 15.36 19.43 2.07
N MET A 475 14.25 19.24 2.79
CA MET A 475 12.90 19.25 2.23
C MET A 475 12.53 20.60 1.57
N HIS A 476 13.01 21.73 2.09
CA HIS A 476 12.82 23.04 1.43
C HIS A 476 13.42 23.09 0.04
N LYS A 477 14.57 22.45 -0.17
CA LYS A 477 15.19 22.36 -1.51
C LYS A 477 14.37 21.46 -2.42
N ILE A 478 13.86 20.34 -1.92
CA ILE A 478 12.99 19.44 -2.70
C ILE A 478 11.70 20.16 -3.10
N LYS A 479 11.08 20.92 -2.19
CA LYS A 479 9.93 21.77 -2.50
C LYS A 479 10.26 22.77 -3.61
N ALA A 480 11.39 23.47 -3.51
CA ALA A 480 11.80 24.40 -4.55
C ALA A 480 11.99 23.72 -5.93
N MET A 481 12.49 22.48 -5.96
CA MET A 481 12.60 21.69 -7.20
C MET A 481 11.24 21.33 -7.79
N LEU A 482 10.27 20.96 -6.95
CA LEU A 482 8.91 20.62 -7.36
C LEU A 482 8.14 21.87 -7.82
N ASP A 483 8.24 22.97 -7.08
CA ASP A 483 7.61 24.25 -7.41
C ASP A 483 8.11 24.77 -8.77
N ALA A 484 9.42 24.66 -9.04
CA ALA A 484 10.01 25.02 -10.33
C ALA A 484 9.45 24.18 -11.50
N ARG A 485 8.91 22.99 -11.21
CA ARG A 485 8.24 22.10 -12.17
C ARG A 485 6.72 22.21 -12.13
N GLY A 486 6.17 23.15 -11.35
CA GLY A 486 4.73 23.38 -11.20
C GLY A 486 4.01 22.24 -10.46
N LYS A 487 4.72 21.49 -9.63
CA LYS A 487 4.20 20.36 -8.85
C LYS A 487 3.97 20.77 -7.39
N VAL A 488 2.97 20.17 -6.77
CA VAL A 488 2.61 20.29 -5.35
C VAL A 488 3.31 19.17 -4.60
N MET A 489 4.02 19.51 -3.53
CA MET A 489 4.63 18.53 -2.65
C MET A 489 3.55 17.82 -1.82
N VAL A 490 3.64 16.50 -1.76
CA VAL A 490 2.93 15.69 -0.78
C VAL A 490 3.96 14.91 0.04
N GLY A 491 3.76 14.76 1.34
CA GLY A 491 4.65 13.96 2.19
C GLY A 491 3.94 13.40 3.42
N TRP A 492 4.59 12.47 4.10
CA TRP A 492 4.15 11.99 5.41
C TRP A 492 4.28 13.10 6.45
N ASN A 493 3.55 13.03 7.57
CA ASN A 493 3.43 14.18 8.48
C ASN A 493 4.76 14.68 9.07
N GLU A 494 5.79 13.84 9.08
CA GLU A 494 7.14 14.18 9.50
C GLU A 494 7.78 15.32 8.70
N ILE A 495 7.32 15.61 7.48
CA ILE A 495 7.81 16.78 6.72
C ILE A 495 7.45 18.12 7.40
N ALA A 496 6.57 18.11 8.41
CA ALA A 496 6.25 19.26 9.24
C ALA A 496 7.17 19.41 10.48
N HIS A 497 8.05 18.44 10.76
CA HIS A 497 8.98 18.49 11.89
C HIS A 497 10.19 19.40 11.60
N GLY A 498 10.96 19.77 12.63
CA GLY A 498 12.20 20.54 12.48
C GLY A 498 12.00 21.94 11.86
N GLY A 499 10.85 22.57 12.12
CA GLY A 499 10.45 23.84 11.51
C GLY A 499 9.60 23.71 10.25
N GLY A 500 9.49 22.49 9.70
CA GLY A 500 8.56 22.11 8.64
C GLY A 500 8.83 22.73 7.27
N VAL A 501 8.23 22.14 6.24
CA VAL A 501 8.20 22.70 4.88
C VAL A 501 7.15 23.82 4.77
N PRO A 502 7.33 24.88 3.96
CA PRO A 502 6.29 25.89 3.78
C PRO A 502 4.91 25.28 3.43
N PRO A 503 3.84 25.63 4.16
CA PRO A 503 2.53 24.99 4.01
C PRO A 503 1.78 25.38 2.73
N GLU A 504 2.23 26.42 2.03
CA GLU A 504 1.70 26.79 0.73
C GLU A 504 2.02 25.72 -0.31
N ASP A 505 1.00 25.31 -1.08
CA ASP A 505 1.11 24.25 -2.08
C ASP A 505 1.83 22.98 -1.56
N THR A 506 1.53 22.61 -0.31
CA THR A 506 2.02 21.40 0.36
C THR A 506 0.85 20.65 1.01
N ILE A 507 0.82 19.33 0.82
CA ILE A 507 -0.15 18.42 1.44
C ILE A 507 0.59 17.43 2.34
N VAL A 508 0.03 17.15 3.50
CA VAL A 508 0.58 16.17 4.46
C VAL A 508 -0.40 15.01 4.66
N MET A 509 0.16 13.80 4.70
CA MET A 509 -0.53 12.54 4.99
C MET A 509 -0.44 12.26 6.49
N ALA A 510 -1.54 12.47 7.21
CA ALA A 510 -1.61 12.28 8.66
C ALA A 510 -1.91 10.81 9.00
N TRP A 511 -0.87 10.05 9.31
CA TRP A 511 -0.96 8.60 9.51
C TRP A 511 -0.99 8.16 10.98
N GLU A 512 -0.53 9.00 11.89
CA GLU A 512 -0.45 8.65 13.31
C GLU A 512 -1.82 8.57 13.99
N ASN A 513 -2.61 9.65 13.96
CA ASN A 513 -3.94 9.71 14.55
C ASN A 513 -4.71 10.99 14.09
N PRO A 514 -6.03 11.07 14.32
CA PRO A 514 -6.82 12.24 13.92
C PRO A 514 -6.40 13.59 14.52
N ALA A 515 -5.84 13.62 15.73
CA ALA A 515 -5.45 14.88 16.38
C ALA A 515 -4.26 15.53 15.66
N VAL A 516 -3.29 14.74 15.22
CA VAL A 516 -2.15 15.20 14.41
C VAL A 516 -2.63 15.87 13.12
N GLY A 517 -3.63 15.30 12.45
CA GLY A 517 -4.22 15.91 11.25
C GLY A 517 -4.82 17.30 11.50
N ILE A 518 -5.45 17.51 12.67
CA ILE A 518 -6.00 18.82 13.05
C ILE A 518 -4.87 19.83 13.35
N GLU A 519 -3.80 19.39 14.00
CA GLU A 519 -2.63 20.24 14.28
C GLU A 519 -1.96 20.71 12.99
N LEU A 520 -1.71 19.79 12.04
CA LEU A 520 -1.17 20.12 10.72
C LEU A 520 -2.06 21.09 9.94
N ALA A 521 -3.38 20.94 10.04
CA ALA A 521 -4.31 21.88 9.40
C ALA A 521 -4.24 23.28 10.01
N ARG A 522 -4.00 23.40 11.34
CA ARG A 522 -3.78 24.69 12.02
C ARG A 522 -2.47 25.35 11.57
N ASP A 523 -1.46 24.53 11.28
CA ASP A 523 -0.18 25.00 10.72
C ASP A 523 -0.31 25.41 9.24
N GLY A 524 -1.46 25.16 8.63
CA GLY A 524 -1.85 25.69 7.33
C GLY A 524 -1.69 24.72 6.16
N TYR A 525 -1.33 23.46 6.42
CA TYR A 525 -1.21 22.43 5.39
C TYR A 525 -2.58 21.98 4.86
N GLY A 526 -2.61 21.45 3.63
CA GLY A 526 -3.69 20.54 3.23
C GLY A 526 -3.44 19.17 3.86
N VAL A 527 -4.48 18.51 4.37
CA VAL A 527 -4.34 17.26 5.14
C VAL A 527 -5.15 16.16 4.48
N VAL A 528 -4.50 15.02 4.25
CA VAL A 528 -5.16 13.76 3.89
C VAL A 528 -5.02 12.82 5.08
N MET A 529 -6.14 12.26 5.54
CA MET A 529 -6.12 11.37 6.70
C MET A 529 -5.86 9.93 6.28
N THR A 530 -4.80 9.33 6.84
CA THR A 530 -4.38 7.95 6.59
C THR A 530 -4.10 7.17 7.88
N PRO A 531 -4.95 7.21 8.92
CA PRO A 531 -4.59 6.65 10.23
C PRO A 531 -4.33 5.13 10.19
N GLY A 532 -3.20 4.71 10.77
CA GLY A 532 -2.79 3.31 10.89
C GLY A 532 -3.81 2.41 11.57
N GLN A 533 -4.58 2.97 12.51
CA GLN A 533 -5.59 2.24 13.28
C GLN A 533 -6.87 1.92 12.50
N ALA A 534 -6.98 2.34 11.24
CA ALA A 534 -8.18 2.12 10.43
C ALA A 534 -7.91 1.82 8.96
N TYR A 535 -6.95 2.51 8.34
CA TYR A 535 -6.79 2.54 6.88
C TYR A 535 -5.46 1.99 6.38
N TYR A 536 -4.61 1.47 7.27
CA TYR A 536 -3.49 0.62 6.90
C TYR A 536 -3.98 -0.81 6.69
N LEU A 537 -3.98 -1.24 5.44
CA LEU A 537 -4.59 -2.51 5.03
C LEU A 537 -3.64 -3.69 5.19
N ASP A 538 -2.41 -3.46 5.62
CA ASP A 538 -1.40 -4.45 6.00
C ASP A 538 -1.56 -4.91 7.46
N MET A 539 -2.28 -4.15 8.30
CA MET A 539 -2.58 -4.54 9.68
C MET A 539 -3.36 -5.86 9.73
N VAL A 540 -3.06 -6.69 10.72
CA VAL A 540 -3.88 -7.84 11.08
C VAL A 540 -5.32 -7.44 11.39
N GLN A 541 -6.26 -8.38 11.25
CA GLN A 541 -7.69 -8.12 11.43
C GLN A 541 -8.21 -8.63 12.78
N SER A 542 -7.36 -9.29 13.56
CA SER A 542 -7.60 -9.78 14.92
C SER A 542 -6.28 -10.01 15.68
N ASP A 543 -6.38 -10.16 17.00
CA ASP A 543 -5.26 -10.53 17.87
C ASP A 543 -4.96 -12.05 17.88
N ASP A 544 -5.63 -12.84 17.01
CA ASP A 544 -5.37 -14.29 16.94
C ASP A 544 -4.01 -14.56 16.32
N TRP A 545 -3.25 -15.47 16.93
CA TRP A 545 -1.90 -15.85 16.48
C TRP A 545 -1.82 -16.28 15.01
N LEU A 546 -2.89 -16.88 14.46
CA LEU A 546 -2.94 -17.34 13.08
C LEU A 546 -3.29 -16.25 12.06
N ASP A 547 -3.61 -15.04 12.50
CA ASP A 547 -3.79 -13.94 11.57
C ASP A 547 -2.45 -13.57 10.91
N ASN A 548 -2.51 -12.98 9.72
CA ASN A 548 -1.32 -12.59 8.96
C ASN A 548 -1.40 -11.11 8.66
N GLY A 549 -0.39 -10.34 9.05
CA GLY A 549 -0.28 -8.92 8.77
C GLY A 549 0.74 -8.27 9.70
N ALA A 550 0.77 -6.94 9.72
CA ALA A 550 1.48 -6.15 10.72
C ALA A 550 0.65 -6.01 12.00
N GLY A 551 1.30 -5.83 13.14
CA GLY A 551 0.65 -5.66 14.44
C GLY A 551 0.93 -4.32 15.14
N TRP A 552 1.73 -3.43 14.54
CA TRP A 552 2.25 -2.26 15.25
C TRP A 552 1.19 -1.20 15.58
N ALA A 553 0.14 -1.05 14.75
CA ALA A 553 -0.99 -0.14 15.01
C ALA A 553 -2.14 -0.82 15.79
N GLY A 554 -2.00 -2.11 16.13
CA GLY A 554 -3.07 -2.96 16.63
C GLY A 554 -3.91 -3.61 15.53
N SER A 555 -4.84 -4.49 15.91
CA SER A 555 -5.72 -5.17 14.96
C SER A 555 -6.81 -4.25 14.41
N VAL A 556 -7.02 -4.31 13.09
CA VAL A 556 -7.99 -3.50 12.36
C VAL A 556 -8.96 -4.41 11.59
N SER A 557 -10.07 -4.77 12.23
CA SER A 557 -11.16 -5.53 11.58
C SER A 557 -11.87 -4.71 10.49
N PRO A 558 -12.58 -5.38 9.56
CA PRO A 558 -13.47 -4.72 8.61
C PRO A 558 -14.51 -3.79 9.24
N GLU A 559 -15.09 -4.14 10.39
CA GLU A 559 -16.06 -3.29 11.08
C GLU A 559 -15.40 -2.03 11.63
N GLN A 560 -14.18 -2.13 12.18
CA GLN A 560 -13.43 -0.97 12.63
C GLN A 560 -13.09 -0.04 11.47
N SER A 561 -12.53 -0.54 10.35
CA SER A 561 -12.28 0.28 9.16
C SER A 561 -13.55 0.96 8.66
N TYR A 562 -14.70 0.27 8.69
CA TYR A 562 -15.98 0.82 8.26
C TYR A 562 -16.53 1.88 9.20
N THR A 563 -16.48 1.65 10.52
CA THR A 563 -17.08 2.55 11.52
C THR A 563 -16.18 3.72 11.90
N PHE A 564 -14.91 3.66 11.52
CA PHE A 564 -13.96 4.75 11.76
C PHE A 564 -14.35 6.01 10.99
N GLU A 565 -14.32 7.15 11.68
CA GLU A 565 -14.60 8.46 11.14
C GLU A 565 -13.33 9.30 11.20
N ALA A 566 -12.55 9.31 10.12
CA ALA A 566 -11.24 9.97 10.08
C ALA A 566 -11.30 11.50 10.24
N GLU A 567 -12.46 12.09 9.95
CA GLU A 567 -12.75 13.49 10.26
C GLU A 567 -12.70 13.78 11.76
N GLY A 568 -13.15 12.83 12.60
CA GLY A 568 -13.18 13.02 14.06
C GLY A 568 -13.86 14.34 14.47
N ASP A 569 -13.14 15.15 15.23
CA ASP A 569 -13.56 16.47 15.72
C ASP A 569 -12.95 17.62 14.88
N PHE A 570 -12.75 17.41 13.56
CA PHE A 570 -12.18 18.44 12.68
C PHE A 570 -12.96 19.78 12.81
N PRO A 571 -12.29 20.90 13.13
CA PRO A 571 -12.98 22.18 13.29
C PRO A 571 -13.60 22.69 11.98
N GLU A 572 -14.78 23.30 12.09
CA GLU A 572 -15.52 23.80 10.92
C GLU A 572 -14.75 24.87 10.13
N ASP A 573 -13.96 25.71 10.82
CA ASP A 573 -13.12 26.74 10.21
C ASP A 573 -11.88 26.20 9.49
N LEU A 574 -11.53 24.92 9.71
CA LEU A 574 -10.41 24.24 9.05
C LEU A 574 -10.88 23.22 7.99
N ARG A 575 -12.19 23.10 7.75
CA ARG A 575 -12.77 22.12 6.82
C ARG A 575 -12.10 22.08 5.46
N ASP A 576 -11.84 23.24 4.88
CA ASP A 576 -11.22 23.36 3.55
C ASP A 576 -9.77 22.82 3.49
N ARG A 577 -9.14 22.59 4.66
CA ARG A 577 -7.82 21.98 4.78
C ARG A 577 -7.88 20.46 4.75
N MET A 578 -8.97 19.84 5.21
CA MET A 578 -9.14 18.39 5.13
C MET A 578 -9.52 18.00 3.70
N ARG A 579 -8.54 17.52 2.92
CA ARG A 579 -8.73 17.13 1.52
C ARG A 579 -9.53 15.85 1.38
N GLY A 580 -9.35 14.91 2.31
CA GLY A 580 -10.07 13.65 2.33
C GLY A 580 -9.31 12.53 3.04
N ILE A 581 -9.49 11.30 2.58
CA ILE A 581 -8.96 10.10 3.22
C ILE A 581 -8.27 9.17 2.22
N GLN A 582 -7.37 8.33 2.71
CA GLN A 582 -6.67 7.34 1.89
C GLN A 582 -6.37 6.05 2.67
N ALA A 583 -6.46 4.92 1.96
CA ALA A 583 -5.96 3.64 2.44
C ALA A 583 -4.49 3.44 2.04
N CYS A 584 -3.70 2.79 2.89
CA CYS A 584 -2.31 2.45 2.64
C CYS A 584 -2.11 0.95 2.63
N ILE A 585 -1.51 0.42 1.55
CA ILE A 585 -1.17 -1.00 1.40
C ILE A 585 0.37 -1.12 1.40
N TRP A 586 0.98 -1.30 2.58
CA TRP A 586 2.43 -1.51 2.75
C TRP A 586 2.80 -2.98 2.63
N CYS A 587 3.78 -3.32 1.79
CA CYS A 587 3.83 -4.67 1.21
C CYS A 587 4.67 -5.73 1.95
N GLU A 588 5.12 -5.53 3.19
CA GLU A 588 6.02 -6.44 3.92
C GLU A 588 5.44 -7.83 4.21
N HIS A 589 4.11 -7.93 4.34
CA HIS A 589 3.43 -9.17 4.72
C HIS A 589 2.68 -9.85 3.56
N TYR A 590 2.77 -9.31 2.35
CA TYR A 590 2.02 -9.76 1.18
C TYR A 590 2.83 -10.71 0.28
N THR A 591 3.27 -11.84 0.84
CA THR A 591 4.07 -12.84 0.11
C THR A 591 3.26 -13.60 -0.95
N THR A 592 1.93 -13.50 -0.95
CA THR A 592 1.04 -14.11 -1.94
C THR A 592 -0.16 -13.21 -2.25
N LYS A 593 -0.78 -13.38 -3.43
CA LYS A 593 -2.06 -12.74 -3.78
C LYS A 593 -3.21 -13.14 -2.86
N ALA A 594 -3.16 -14.34 -2.27
CA ALA A 594 -4.15 -14.77 -1.30
C ALA A 594 -4.09 -13.90 -0.04
N TRP A 595 -2.89 -13.63 0.48
CA TRP A 595 -2.70 -12.71 1.60
C TRP A 595 -3.09 -11.27 1.26
N PHE A 596 -2.83 -10.83 0.03
CA PHE A 596 -3.34 -9.55 -0.46
C PHE A 596 -4.85 -9.47 -0.39
N ASN A 597 -5.53 -10.45 -0.99
CA ASN A 597 -6.98 -10.44 -1.04
C ASN A 597 -7.61 -10.55 0.36
N ASP A 598 -6.98 -11.33 1.24
CA ASP A 598 -7.40 -11.55 2.61
C ASP A 598 -7.31 -10.26 3.47
N LEU A 599 -6.20 -9.51 3.35
CA LEU A 599 -5.96 -8.30 4.11
C LEU A 599 -6.62 -7.05 3.52
N VAL A 600 -6.59 -6.88 2.20
CA VAL A 600 -7.10 -5.67 1.55
C VAL A 600 -8.63 -5.68 1.47
N PHE A 601 -9.23 -6.84 1.20
CA PHE A 601 -10.68 -6.96 1.06
C PHE A 601 -11.29 -7.67 2.26
N PRO A 602 -12.40 -7.14 2.81
CA PRO A 602 -13.28 -6.08 2.28
C PRO A 602 -12.90 -4.65 2.70
N ARG A 603 -11.80 -4.45 3.44
CA ARG A 603 -11.46 -3.16 4.11
C ARG A 603 -11.29 -1.99 3.15
N LEU A 604 -10.74 -2.19 1.95
CA LEU A 604 -10.67 -1.15 0.93
C LEU A 604 -12.06 -0.62 0.53
N GLY A 605 -13.05 -1.52 0.40
CA GLY A 605 -14.44 -1.14 0.15
C GLY A 605 -15.06 -0.36 1.31
N ALA A 606 -14.67 -0.68 2.55
CA ALA A 606 -15.12 0.05 3.74
C ALA A 606 -14.59 1.48 3.76
N MET A 607 -13.30 1.67 3.42
CA MET A 607 -12.69 2.99 3.24
C MET A 607 -13.36 3.75 2.09
N ALA A 608 -13.61 3.09 0.95
CA ALA A 608 -14.31 3.73 -0.18
C ALA A 608 -15.71 4.24 0.19
N GLU A 609 -16.49 3.48 0.99
CA GLU A 609 -17.77 3.98 1.50
C GLU A 609 -17.58 5.13 2.48
N ALA A 610 -16.58 5.09 3.37
CA ALA A 610 -16.26 6.21 4.26
C ALA A 610 -15.82 7.48 3.50
N ALA A 611 -15.18 7.32 2.34
CA ALA A 611 -14.68 8.41 1.50
C ALA A 611 -15.79 9.11 0.68
N TRP A 612 -16.92 8.42 0.47
CA TRP A 612 -18.01 8.87 -0.41
C TRP A 612 -19.30 9.16 0.35
N THR A 613 -19.73 8.22 1.21
CA THR A 613 -21.02 8.26 1.89
C THR A 613 -20.92 9.08 3.17
N HIS A 614 -21.87 9.98 3.38
CA HIS A 614 -21.98 10.73 4.64
C HIS A 614 -22.21 9.79 5.81
N LYS A 615 -21.63 10.14 6.97
CA LYS A 615 -21.66 9.34 8.20
C LYS A 615 -23.04 8.80 8.55
N ASP A 616 -24.06 9.65 8.49
CA ASP A 616 -25.43 9.31 8.90
C ASP A 616 -26.12 8.31 7.93
N HIS A 617 -25.53 8.05 6.77
CA HIS A 617 -26.06 7.13 5.77
C HIS A 617 -25.33 5.78 5.74
N LYS A 618 -24.25 5.62 6.52
CA LYS A 618 -23.51 4.35 6.67
C LYS A 618 -24.32 3.33 7.49
N ASP A 619 -24.38 2.09 7.03
CA ASP A 619 -24.94 0.93 7.75
C ASP A 619 -24.01 -0.28 7.55
N TRP A 620 -23.35 -0.71 8.63
CA TRP A 620 -22.40 -1.84 8.62
C TRP A 620 -23.02 -3.15 8.11
N GLN A 621 -24.26 -3.45 8.50
CA GLN A 621 -24.92 -4.69 8.10
C GLN A 621 -25.27 -4.66 6.60
N ARG A 622 -25.60 -3.48 6.07
CA ARG A 622 -25.78 -3.27 4.63
C ARG A 622 -24.48 -3.42 3.87
N PHE A 623 -23.42 -2.77 4.32
CA PHE A 623 -22.09 -2.90 3.74
C PHE A 623 -21.64 -4.37 3.68
N ALA A 624 -21.74 -5.09 4.80
CA ALA A 624 -21.33 -6.49 4.89
C ALA A 624 -22.07 -7.38 3.87
N ARG A 625 -23.37 -7.13 3.64
CA ARG A 625 -24.15 -7.87 2.62
C ARG A 625 -23.68 -7.56 1.19
N GLN A 626 -23.40 -6.30 0.89
CA GLN A 626 -23.10 -5.82 -0.47
C GLN A 626 -21.65 -6.04 -0.92
N VAL A 627 -20.68 -5.89 -0.02
CA VAL A 627 -19.24 -5.95 -0.38
C VAL A 627 -18.83 -7.30 -0.95
N ARG A 628 -19.62 -8.36 -0.75
CA ARG A 628 -19.42 -9.68 -1.34
C ARG A 628 -19.56 -9.71 -2.87
N LEU A 629 -20.21 -8.71 -3.47
CA LEU A 629 -20.33 -8.55 -4.91
C LEU A 629 -19.13 -7.81 -5.53
N HIS A 630 -18.17 -7.36 -4.72
CA HIS A 630 -17.05 -6.55 -5.19
C HIS A 630 -15.87 -7.41 -5.64
N PRO A 631 -15.10 -6.91 -6.62
CA PRO A 631 -13.92 -7.60 -7.10
C PRO A 631 -12.79 -7.57 -6.07
N SER A 632 -11.95 -8.61 -6.09
CA SER A 632 -10.64 -8.65 -5.45
C SER A 632 -9.53 -8.65 -6.51
N LEU A 633 -8.26 -8.59 -6.08
CA LEU A 633 -7.10 -8.68 -6.99
C LEU A 633 -7.15 -9.97 -7.80
#